data_AF-A0A8J5XIK5-F1
#
_entry.id   AF-A0A8J5XIK5-F1
#
_cell.length_a   1.000
_cell.length_b   1.000
_cell.length_c   1.000
_cell.angle_alpha   90.00
_cell.angle_beta   90.00
_cell.angle_gamma   90.00
#
_symmetry.space_group_name_H-M   'P 1'
#
loop_
_entity.id
_entity.type
_entity.pdbx_description
1 polymer ?
#
loop_
_entity_poly.entity_id
_entity_poly.type
_entity_poly.pdbx_seq_one_letter_code
_entity_poly.pdbx_strand_id
1 'polypeptide(L)'
;MSRSVEYAKSGRSSCKKCKVKIAKDELRVGVVTVNEDVEMTSWFHPQCAQKKRGVEMTPSEFAGYDELRPEDRATIDQLCSGELAASNSAKKPRVSSDAPPTDDPNSEHPGYAAAYAKYVALPIPVLKAYLGANDQLKGGAKAALVSQCVDGELHGALPRCPLCEFGRLKTAEGTKHMLVCPGHFSESARVWRTCGYKAEAAKASRLPWRTAEEGPRAVEAEPAAAGGAQLDAAQFDGLSPQAAADRLVSVAREAGATLSADETTARIAAGTALNASRDEEGKPEPAKALRELLAKYPPKRTAKMEASHPANSTIVALLKEYADLMEKLGENVHGVNGTRKANVAIMALEYEITSGKALAAAKTKVEGVGASTASKIDEILTTGTFAKLEEMRARAAAL
;
A
#
# COMPACT_ATOMS: atom_id res chain seq x y z
N MET A 1 33.73 -23.94 1.54
CA MET A 1 33.10 -22.67 1.10
C MET A 1 33.03 -22.74 -0.41
N SER A 2 31.85 -23.00 -0.96
CA SER A 2 31.64 -22.90 -2.41
C SER A 2 31.41 -21.44 -2.79
N ARG A 3 31.87 -21.05 -3.98
CA ARG A 3 31.63 -19.73 -4.55
C ARG A 3 30.66 -19.88 -5.72
N SER A 4 29.80 -18.90 -5.88
CA SER A 4 28.92 -18.80 -7.04
C SER A 4 28.98 -17.40 -7.62
N VAL A 5 28.64 -17.30 -8.90
CA VAL A 5 28.46 -16.03 -9.59
C VAL A 5 27.16 -16.10 -10.37
N GLU A 6 26.35 -15.04 -10.25
CA GLU A 6 25.09 -14.93 -10.97
C GLU A 6 24.68 -13.47 -11.14
N TYR A 7 23.73 -13.21 -12.03
CA TYR A 7 22.98 -11.96 -12.05
C TYR A 7 21.93 -11.96 -10.94
N ALA A 8 21.80 -10.85 -10.25
CA ALA A 8 20.91 -10.75 -9.11
C ALA A 8 19.43 -10.93 -9.51
N LYS A 9 18.82 -12.04 -9.09
CA LYS A 9 17.41 -12.37 -9.37
C LYS A 9 16.40 -11.31 -8.88
N SER A 10 16.79 -10.50 -7.88
CA SER A 10 16.02 -9.35 -7.39
C SER A 10 16.94 -8.33 -6.70
N GLY A 11 16.54 -7.06 -6.66
CA GLY A 11 17.26 -5.98 -5.97
C GLY A 11 17.23 -6.02 -4.43
N ARG A 12 16.91 -7.17 -3.82
CA ARG A 12 16.70 -7.30 -2.37
C ARG A 12 17.98 -7.55 -1.59
N SER A 13 18.99 -8.18 -2.18
CA SER A 13 20.28 -8.47 -1.55
C SER A 13 21.11 -7.21 -1.31
N SER A 14 21.91 -7.20 -0.25
CA SER A 14 22.88 -6.13 0.01
C SER A 14 24.28 -6.73 0.12
N CYS A 15 25.28 -6.06 -0.45
CA CYS A 15 26.66 -6.50 -0.40
C CYS A 15 27.14 -6.58 1.05
N LYS A 16 27.70 -7.73 1.46
CA LYS A 16 28.12 -7.94 2.85
C LYS A 16 29.32 -7.09 3.26
N LYS A 17 30.15 -6.62 2.31
CA LYS A 17 31.27 -5.69 2.56
C LYS A 17 30.81 -4.23 2.66
N CYS A 18 30.28 -3.64 1.58
CA CYS A 18 29.94 -2.22 1.53
C CYS A 18 28.53 -1.85 2.01
N LYS A 19 27.67 -2.86 2.27
CA LYS A 19 26.27 -2.71 2.72
C LYS A 19 25.32 -2.02 1.72
N VAL A 20 25.77 -1.72 0.51
CA VAL A 20 24.93 -1.17 -0.57
C VAL A 20 24.07 -2.28 -1.21
N LYS A 21 22.87 -1.91 -1.66
CA LYS A 21 21.95 -2.82 -2.38
C LYS A 21 22.55 -3.20 -3.74
N ILE A 22 22.43 -4.48 -4.08
CA ILE A 22 22.79 -5.01 -5.39
C ILE A 22 21.51 -4.99 -6.23
N ALA A 23 21.49 -4.25 -7.34
CA ALA A 23 20.32 -4.09 -8.19
C ALA A 23 19.91 -5.40 -8.86
N LYS A 24 18.66 -5.49 -9.34
CA LYS A 24 18.23 -6.64 -10.13
C LYS A 24 19.05 -6.69 -11.43
N ASP A 25 19.42 -7.88 -11.86
CA ASP A 25 20.19 -8.15 -13.08
C ASP A 25 21.65 -7.63 -13.03
N GLU A 26 22.12 -7.17 -11.86
CA GLU A 26 23.52 -6.82 -11.60
C GLU A 26 24.35 -8.05 -11.22
N LEU A 27 25.58 -8.13 -11.73
CA LEU A 27 26.52 -9.23 -11.43
C LEU A 27 26.88 -9.24 -9.93
N ARG A 28 26.79 -10.41 -9.28
CA ARG A 28 27.15 -10.59 -7.87
C ARG A 28 27.88 -11.89 -7.60
N VAL A 29 28.76 -11.85 -6.60
CA VAL A 29 29.52 -13.00 -6.12
C VAL A 29 28.89 -13.52 -4.82
N GLY A 30 28.54 -14.80 -4.81
CA GLY A 30 28.04 -15.53 -3.65
C GLY A 30 29.14 -16.32 -2.96
N VAL A 31 29.21 -16.23 -1.63
CA VAL A 31 30.05 -17.11 -0.79
C VAL A 31 29.12 -17.90 0.10
N VAL A 32 29.10 -19.23 -0.09
CA VAL A 32 28.28 -20.13 0.72
C VAL A 32 29.06 -20.58 1.95
N THR A 33 28.46 -20.35 3.11
CA THR A 33 28.93 -20.81 4.42
C THR A 33 27.89 -21.73 5.02
N VAL A 34 28.33 -22.89 5.51
CA VAL A 34 27.48 -23.86 6.21
C VAL A 34 27.73 -23.70 7.71
N ASN A 35 26.69 -23.39 8.47
CA ASN A 35 26.73 -23.34 9.93
C ASN A 35 25.66 -24.29 10.46
N GLU A 36 26.05 -25.29 11.27
CA GLU A 36 25.11 -26.16 12.01
C GLU A 36 23.92 -26.63 11.13
N ASP A 37 24.24 -27.16 9.95
CA ASP A 37 23.31 -27.66 8.91
C ASP A 37 22.48 -26.63 8.12
N VAL A 38 22.74 -25.33 8.31
CA VAL A 38 22.13 -24.25 7.50
C VAL A 38 23.14 -23.67 6.51
N GLU A 39 22.82 -23.80 5.22
CA GLU A 39 23.57 -23.12 4.15
C GLU A 39 23.12 -21.67 4.02
N MET A 40 24.06 -20.74 4.20
CA MET A 40 23.83 -19.31 3.99
C MET A 40 24.74 -18.76 2.90
N THR A 41 24.14 -18.14 1.89
CA THR A 41 24.88 -17.42 0.85
C THR A 41 25.03 -15.95 1.19
N SER A 42 26.27 -15.51 1.36
CA SER A 42 26.62 -14.10 1.51
C SER A 42 26.95 -13.48 0.15
N TRP A 43 26.21 -12.43 -0.22
CA TRP A 43 26.36 -11.75 -1.51
C TRP A 43 27.31 -10.56 -1.45
N PHE A 44 28.11 -10.36 -2.50
CA PHE A 44 29.05 -9.27 -2.66
C PHE A 44 29.00 -8.71 -4.09
N HIS A 45 29.30 -7.42 -4.27
CA HIS A 45 29.74 -6.94 -5.59
C HIS A 45 31.06 -7.62 -5.98
N PRO A 46 31.37 -7.80 -7.26
CA PRO A 46 32.64 -8.39 -7.70
C PRO A 46 33.87 -7.71 -7.06
N GLN A 47 33.92 -6.38 -7.07
CA GLN A 47 35.02 -5.59 -6.47
C GLN A 47 35.02 -5.62 -4.93
N CYS A 48 33.90 -6.06 -4.33
CA CYS A 48 33.76 -6.21 -2.90
C CYS A 48 34.10 -7.63 -2.42
N ALA A 49 34.08 -8.62 -3.29
CA ALA A 49 34.52 -9.96 -2.96
C ALA A 49 36.03 -9.93 -2.67
N GLN A 50 36.45 -10.45 -1.52
CA GLN A 50 37.86 -10.48 -1.14
C GLN A 50 38.39 -11.90 -1.27
N LYS A 51 39.59 -12.02 -1.84
CA LYS A 51 40.42 -13.21 -1.74
C LYS A 51 40.91 -13.35 -0.30
N LYS A 52 40.86 -14.56 0.28
CA LYS A 52 41.53 -14.80 1.58
C LYS A 52 43.05 -14.76 1.36
N ARG A 53 43.81 -14.14 2.28
CA ARG A 53 45.28 -14.14 2.23
C ARG A 53 45.79 -15.58 2.10
N GLY A 54 46.62 -15.84 1.08
CA GLY A 54 47.26 -17.14 0.86
C GLY A 54 46.40 -18.21 0.20
N VAL A 55 45.17 -17.90 -0.25
CA VAL A 55 44.31 -18.85 -0.97
C VAL A 55 44.14 -18.37 -2.40
N GLU A 56 44.59 -19.15 -3.38
CA GLU A 56 44.35 -18.87 -4.80
C GLU A 56 42.85 -18.93 -5.11
N MET A 57 42.41 -18.16 -6.10
CA MET A 57 41.00 -18.08 -6.49
C MET A 57 41.01 -18.13 -8.01
N THR A 58 40.37 -19.14 -8.58
CA THR A 58 40.32 -19.36 -10.03
C THR A 58 38.88 -19.25 -10.53
N PRO A 59 38.66 -18.86 -11.80
CA PRO A 59 37.32 -18.75 -12.36
C PRO A 59 36.52 -20.06 -12.29
N SER A 60 37.21 -21.20 -12.42
CA SER A 60 36.64 -22.54 -12.31
C SER A 60 36.01 -22.89 -10.95
N GLU A 61 36.32 -22.14 -9.88
CA GLU A 61 35.70 -22.31 -8.56
C GLU A 61 34.31 -21.67 -8.44
N PHE A 62 33.91 -20.84 -9.42
CA PHE A 62 32.65 -20.12 -9.40
C PHE A 62 31.56 -20.89 -10.15
N ALA A 63 30.62 -21.47 -9.41
CA ALA A 63 29.41 -22.00 -10.01
C ALA A 63 28.63 -20.88 -10.73
N GLY A 64 28.30 -21.08 -12.01
CA GLY A 64 27.62 -20.10 -12.86
C GLY A 64 28.54 -19.24 -13.74
N TYR A 65 29.86 -19.42 -13.69
CA TYR A 65 30.81 -18.65 -14.52
C TYR A 65 30.58 -18.83 -16.04
N ASP A 66 30.35 -20.07 -16.47
CA ASP A 66 30.14 -20.39 -17.90
C ASP A 66 28.83 -19.84 -18.47
N GLU A 67 27.90 -19.40 -17.61
CA GLU A 67 26.62 -18.79 -17.99
C GLU A 67 26.70 -17.26 -18.10
N LEU A 68 27.83 -16.67 -17.68
CA LEU A 68 28.04 -15.22 -17.76
C LEU A 68 28.29 -14.74 -19.18
N ARG A 69 27.96 -13.48 -19.43
CA ARG A 69 28.38 -12.78 -20.66
C ARG A 69 29.91 -12.69 -20.73
N PRO A 70 30.53 -12.74 -21.93
CA PRO A 70 31.98 -12.69 -22.08
C PRO A 70 32.65 -11.49 -21.37
N GLU A 71 32.02 -10.32 -21.38
CA GLU A 71 32.51 -9.12 -20.69
C GLU A 71 32.49 -9.23 -19.16
N ASP A 72 31.54 -9.96 -18.60
CA ASP A 72 31.41 -10.18 -17.16
C ASP A 72 32.36 -11.29 -16.68
N ARG A 73 32.68 -12.27 -17.54
CA ARG A 73 33.72 -13.26 -17.29
C ARG A 73 35.07 -12.59 -17.06
N ALA A 74 35.43 -11.63 -17.93
CA ALA A 74 36.64 -10.83 -17.76
C ALA A 74 36.70 -10.11 -16.41
N THR A 75 35.54 -9.68 -15.87
CA THR A 75 35.46 -9.05 -14.54
C THR A 75 35.78 -10.06 -13.42
N ILE A 76 35.32 -11.31 -13.54
CA ILE A 76 35.64 -12.38 -12.59
C ILE A 76 37.09 -12.87 -12.75
N ASP A 77 37.63 -12.84 -13.97
CA ASP A 77 39.03 -13.19 -14.24
C ASP A 77 39.96 -12.17 -13.58
N GLN A 78 39.67 -10.87 -13.74
CA GLN A 78 40.39 -9.79 -13.05
C GLN A 78 40.27 -9.91 -11.53
N LEU A 79 39.11 -10.35 -11.02
CA LEU A 79 38.92 -10.58 -9.58
C LEU A 79 39.83 -11.72 -9.09
N CYS A 80 39.95 -12.79 -9.87
CA CYS A 80 40.82 -13.94 -9.59
C CYS A 80 42.31 -13.58 -9.64
N SER A 81 42.73 -12.80 -10.64
CA SER A 81 44.11 -12.30 -10.79
C SER A 81 44.48 -11.22 -9.78
N GLY A 82 43.49 -10.63 -9.09
CA GLY A 82 43.69 -9.53 -8.14
C GLY A 82 43.93 -8.18 -8.83
N GLU A 83 43.71 -8.11 -10.14
CA GLU A 83 43.83 -6.91 -10.96
C GLU A 83 42.52 -6.13 -11.07
N LEU A 84 41.41 -6.70 -10.58
CA LEU A 84 40.14 -6.01 -10.53
C LEU A 84 40.30 -4.81 -9.61
N ALA A 85 40.41 -3.64 -10.23
CA ALA A 85 40.50 -2.38 -9.53
C ALA A 85 39.38 -2.35 -8.50
N ALA A 86 39.74 -2.11 -7.23
CA ALA A 86 38.75 -1.77 -6.23
C ALA A 86 37.92 -0.67 -6.87
N SER A 87 36.62 -0.91 -7.04
CA SER A 87 35.79 0.21 -7.41
C SER A 87 36.06 1.22 -6.30
N ASN A 88 36.46 2.42 -6.68
CA ASN A 88 35.80 3.55 -6.10
C ASN A 88 34.31 3.34 -6.40
N SER A 89 33.67 2.46 -5.62
CA SER A 89 32.70 2.96 -4.70
C SER A 89 33.41 4.11 -3.96
N ALA A 90 33.57 5.26 -4.65
CA ALA A 90 32.95 6.44 -4.15
C ALA A 90 31.73 5.88 -3.43
N LYS A 91 31.68 6.03 -2.10
CA LYS A 91 30.42 6.48 -1.56
C LYS A 91 29.95 7.43 -2.64
N LYS A 92 28.99 7.01 -3.51
CA LYS A 92 28.25 7.92 -4.37
C LYS A 92 28.14 9.10 -3.43
N PRO A 93 28.85 10.24 -3.72
CA PRO A 93 29.20 11.20 -2.68
C PRO A 93 27.96 11.24 -1.83
N ARG A 94 28.09 11.07 -0.51
CA ARG A 94 26.93 11.40 0.32
C ARG A 94 26.79 12.87 -0.05
N VAL A 95 25.99 13.13 -1.08
CA VAL A 95 25.55 14.42 -1.52
C VAL A 95 24.90 14.78 -0.21
N SER A 96 25.57 15.67 0.51
CA SER A 96 24.96 16.41 1.58
C SER A 96 23.55 16.67 1.08
N SER A 97 22.60 16.00 1.71
CA SER A 97 21.30 15.59 1.15
C SER A 97 20.37 16.77 0.88
N ASP A 98 20.92 17.97 0.86
CA ASP A 98 20.23 19.24 0.94
C ASP A 98 19.86 19.74 -0.47
N ALA A 99 20.56 19.31 -1.52
CA ALA A 99 20.16 19.60 -2.89
C ALA A 99 18.96 18.72 -3.30
N PRO A 100 17.84 19.32 -3.73
CA PRO A 100 16.66 18.57 -4.12
C PRO A 100 16.89 17.74 -5.41
N PRO A 101 16.48 16.46 -5.46
CA PRO A 101 16.57 15.64 -6.67
C PRO A 101 15.80 16.25 -7.84
N THR A 102 16.40 16.23 -9.03
CA THR A 102 15.78 16.75 -10.26
C THR A 102 14.80 15.75 -10.89
N ASP A 103 14.94 14.47 -10.58
CA ASP A 103 14.09 13.36 -11.02
C ASP A 103 12.87 13.13 -10.12
N ASP A 104 12.70 13.92 -9.04
CA ASP A 104 11.52 13.87 -8.20
C ASP A 104 10.25 14.24 -8.99
N PRO A 105 9.10 13.58 -8.76
CA PRO A 105 7.84 13.94 -9.41
C PRO A 105 7.44 15.41 -9.25
N ASN A 106 7.86 16.05 -8.16
CA ASN A 106 7.52 17.44 -7.85
C ASN A 106 8.59 18.43 -8.33
N SER A 107 9.64 18.00 -9.03
CA SER A 107 10.81 18.84 -9.33
C SER A 107 10.52 20.10 -10.16
N GLU A 108 9.39 20.10 -10.87
CA GLU A 108 8.92 21.22 -11.70
C GLU A 108 8.01 22.19 -10.92
N HIS A 109 7.60 21.86 -9.71
CA HIS A 109 6.69 22.69 -8.93
C HIS A 109 7.43 23.90 -8.30
N PRO A 110 6.91 25.14 -8.41
CA PRO A 110 7.59 26.33 -7.88
C PRO A 110 7.94 26.26 -6.39
N GLY A 111 7.09 25.61 -5.59
CA GLY A 111 7.30 25.42 -4.15
C GLY A 111 8.23 24.25 -3.77
N TYR A 112 8.73 23.48 -4.73
CA TYR A 112 9.45 22.24 -4.49
C TYR A 112 10.71 22.42 -3.64
N ALA A 113 11.56 23.39 -3.98
CA ALA A 113 12.82 23.60 -3.27
C ALA A 113 12.60 23.90 -1.77
N ALA A 114 11.62 24.75 -1.45
CA ALA A 114 11.30 25.11 -0.07
C ALA A 114 10.71 23.92 0.70
N ALA A 115 9.75 23.20 0.10
CA ALA A 115 9.14 22.02 0.72
C ALA A 115 10.18 20.90 0.94
N TYR A 116 11.05 20.66 -0.05
CA TYR A 116 12.11 19.67 0.06
C TYR A 116 13.09 20.01 1.19
N ALA A 117 13.56 21.26 1.26
CA ALA A 117 14.46 21.73 2.32
C ALA A 117 13.85 21.52 3.72
N LYS A 118 12.56 21.79 3.89
CA LYS A 118 11.82 21.53 5.12
C LYS A 118 11.84 20.04 5.48
N TYR A 119 11.39 19.16 4.59
CA TYR A 119 11.20 17.74 4.92
C TYR A 119 12.52 16.95 4.99
N VAL A 120 13.54 17.31 4.20
CA VAL A 120 14.81 16.60 4.25
C VAL A 120 15.55 16.79 5.58
N ALA A 121 15.36 17.93 6.23
CA ALA A 121 15.90 18.23 7.56
C ALA A 121 15.23 17.39 8.67
N LEU A 122 14.02 16.89 8.47
CA LEU A 122 13.27 16.15 9.48
C LEU A 122 13.77 14.70 9.65
N PRO A 123 13.72 14.15 10.88
CA PRO A 123 14.04 12.74 11.13
C PRO A 123 12.91 11.81 10.65
N ILE A 124 13.27 10.56 10.33
CA ILE A 124 12.33 9.56 9.79
C ILE A 124 11.05 9.40 10.63
N PRO A 125 11.09 9.37 11.98
CA PRO A 125 9.87 9.26 12.78
C PRO A 125 8.89 10.41 12.55
N VAL A 126 9.40 11.65 12.43
CA VAL A 126 8.57 12.84 12.18
C VAL A 126 7.98 12.80 10.77
N LEU A 127 8.74 12.40 9.75
CA LEU A 127 8.22 12.18 8.40
C LEU A 127 7.08 11.16 8.39
N LYS A 128 7.25 10.04 9.11
CA LYS A 128 6.20 9.02 9.26
C LYS A 128 4.98 9.54 10.04
N ALA A 129 5.14 10.51 10.93
CA ALA A 129 4.05 11.17 11.62
C ALA A 129 3.23 12.05 10.67
N TYR A 130 3.87 12.90 9.85
CA TYR A 130 3.21 13.64 8.77
C TYR A 130 2.43 12.71 7.83
N LEU A 131 3.07 11.65 7.33
CA LEU A 131 2.43 10.67 6.45
C LEU A 131 1.29 9.93 7.15
N GLY A 132 1.43 9.66 8.46
CA GLY A 132 0.40 9.06 9.30
C GLY A 132 -0.83 9.95 9.45
N ALA A 133 -0.62 11.25 9.74
CA ALA A 133 -1.67 12.26 9.87
C ALA A 133 -2.53 12.37 8.61
N ASN A 134 -1.91 12.13 7.45
CA ASN A 134 -2.52 12.25 6.14
C ASN A 134 -2.94 10.92 5.51
N ASP A 135 -2.90 9.80 6.25
CA ASP A 135 -3.28 8.48 5.73
C ASP A 135 -2.48 8.03 4.48
N GLN A 136 -1.19 8.39 4.42
CA GLN A 136 -0.25 8.09 3.33
C GLN A 136 0.65 6.87 3.60
N LEU A 137 1.28 6.31 2.56
CA LEU A 137 2.22 5.19 2.72
C LEU A 137 3.42 5.61 3.60
N LYS A 138 3.82 4.77 4.56
CA LYS A 138 4.93 5.03 5.50
C LYS A 138 6.18 4.17 5.25
N GLY A 139 6.23 3.47 4.11
CA GLY A 139 7.29 2.54 3.74
C GLY A 139 8.26 3.15 2.73
N GLY A 140 9.54 2.79 2.81
CA GLY A 140 10.58 3.26 1.89
C GLY A 140 11.81 3.81 2.62
N ALA A 141 12.82 4.22 1.84
CA ALA A 141 13.98 4.95 2.34
C ALA A 141 13.62 6.42 2.66
N LYS A 142 14.49 7.14 3.39
CA LYS A 142 14.23 8.55 3.79
C LYS A 142 13.86 9.43 2.58
N ALA A 143 14.56 9.30 1.45
CA ALA A 143 14.26 10.07 0.24
C ALA A 143 12.83 9.88 -0.27
N ALA A 144 12.31 8.65 -0.22
CA ALA A 144 10.92 8.37 -0.61
C ALA A 144 9.93 9.02 0.37
N LEU A 145 10.20 8.98 1.68
CA LEU A 145 9.35 9.62 2.68
C LEU A 145 9.34 11.15 2.52
N VAL A 146 10.50 11.76 2.21
CA VAL A 146 10.63 13.19 1.92
C VAL A 146 9.80 13.55 0.68
N SER A 147 10.00 12.84 -0.43
CA SER A 147 9.25 13.04 -1.69
C SER A 147 7.74 12.97 -1.46
N GLN A 148 7.27 12.01 -0.65
CA GLN A 148 5.84 11.86 -0.32
C GLN A 148 5.30 13.01 0.55
N CYS A 149 6.09 13.53 1.49
CA CYS A 149 5.67 14.68 2.29
C CYS A 149 5.65 15.97 1.46
N VAL A 150 6.61 16.11 0.54
CA VAL A 150 6.67 17.22 -0.41
C VAL A 150 5.46 17.20 -1.34
N ASP A 151 5.15 16.07 -1.98
CA ASP A 151 3.93 15.92 -2.80
C ASP A 151 2.67 16.27 -2.00
N GLY A 152 2.59 15.79 -0.75
CA GLY A 152 1.52 16.10 0.17
C GLY A 152 1.36 17.60 0.46
N GLU A 153 2.45 18.31 0.75
CA GLU A 153 2.41 19.75 1.06
C GLU A 153 2.06 20.60 -0.16
N LEU A 154 2.56 20.23 -1.35
CA LEU A 154 2.37 21.01 -2.57
C LEU A 154 1.00 20.77 -3.20
N HIS A 155 0.48 19.54 -3.12
CA HIS A 155 -0.72 19.13 -3.85
C HIS A 155 -1.88 18.71 -2.94
N GLY A 156 -1.62 18.46 -1.66
CA GLY A 156 -2.57 17.87 -0.73
C GLY A 156 -2.42 16.35 -0.59
N ALA A 157 -3.05 15.81 0.46
CA ALA A 157 -3.03 14.39 0.78
C ALA A 157 -3.79 13.57 -0.25
N LEU A 158 -3.15 12.55 -0.83
CA LEU A 158 -3.80 11.61 -1.72
C LEU A 158 -4.96 10.89 -1.00
N PRO A 159 -6.12 10.71 -1.66
CA PRO A 159 -7.20 9.94 -1.09
C PRO A 159 -6.83 8.45 -1.03
N ARG A 160 -7.65 7.67 -0.32
CA ARG A 160 -7.64 6.21 -0.53
C ARG A 160 -7.99 5.91 -1.98
N CYS A 161 -7.52 4.76 -2.46
CA CYS A 161 -7.78 4.31 -3.80
C CYS A 161 -9.30 4.24 -4.05
N PRO A 162 -9.86 4.99 -5.01
CA PRO A 162 -11.29 4.97 -5.26
C PRO A 162 -11.74 3.64 -5.86
N LEU A 163 -10.82 2.83 -6.38
CA LEU A 163 -11.15 1.52 -6.94
C LEU A 163 -11.32 0.44 -5.87
N CYS A 164 -10.40 0.37 -4.91
CA CYS A 164 -10.43 -0.69 -3.90
C CYS A 164 -10.73 -0.19 -2.50
N GLU A 165 -10.90 1.12 -2.28
CA GLU A 165 -11.21 1.79 -1.00
C GLU A 165 -10.15 1.65 0.10
N PHE A 166 -9.29 0.63 0.03
CA PHE A 166 -8.29 0.31 1.05
C PHE A 166 -6.88 0.73 0.67
N GLY A 167 -6.54 0.68 -0.62
CA GLY A 167 -5.19 0.97 -1.07
C GLY A 167 -4.79 2.42 -0.87
N ARG A 168 -3.52 2.68 -0.56
CA ARG A 168 -2.96 4.04 -0.55
C ARG A 168 -2.24 4.29 -1.86
N LEU A 169 -2.62 5.36 -2.54
CA LEU A 169 -2.07 5.72 -3.84
C LEU A 169 -0.61 6.15 -3.70
N LYS A 170 0.16 5.96 -4.77
CA LYS A 170 1.51 6.50 -4.93
C LYS A 170 1.76 6.86 -6.39
N THR A 171 2.70 7.75 -6.63
CA THR A 171 3.20 8.01 -7.98
C THR A 171 3.87 6.75 -8.55
N ALA A 172 3.60 6.45 -9.82
CA ALA A 172 4.23 5.33 -10.52
C ALA A 172 5.72 5.62 -10.76
N GLU A 173 6.54 4.58 -10.65
CA GLU A 173 7.98 4.70 -10.84
C GLU A 173 8.30 5.11 -12.28
N GLY A 174 9.19 6.11 -12.43
CA GLY A 174 9.58 6.65 -13.74
C GLY A 174 8.54 7.55 -14.41
N THR A 175 7.42 7.86 -13.73
CA THR A 175 6.40 8.78 -14.25
C THR A 175 6.12 9.88 -13.24
N LYS A 176 6.04 11.15 -13.67
CA LYS A 176 5.70 12.26 -12.77
C LYS A 176 4.18 12.47 -12.59
N HIS A 177 3.39 12.02 -13.56
CA HIS A 177 1.96 12.39 -13.66
C HIS A 177 0.99 11.23 -13.47
N MET A 178 1.43 10.03 -13.10
CA MET A 178 0.56 8.86 -12.97
C MET A 178 0.58 8.34 -11.54
N LEU A 179 -0.61 8.20 -10.95
CA LEU A 179 -0.84 7.53 -9.67
C LEU A 179 -1.20 6.07 -9.90
N VAL A 180 -0.75 5.20 -9.01
CA VAL A 180 -1.06 3.77 -9.00
C VAL A 180 -1.41 3.32 -7.58
N CYS A 181 -2.30 2.31 -7.51
CA CYS A 181 -2.56 1.62 -6.26
C CYS A 181 -1.70 0.35 -6.15
N PRO A 182 -0.79 0.23 -5.16
CA PRO A 182 0.02 -0.99 -4.97
C PRO A 182 -0.81 -2.19 -4.48
N GLY A 183 -2.05 -1.96 -4.04
CA GLY A 183 -2.90 -2.95 -3.40
C GLY A 183 -3.03 -2.72 -1.90
N HIS A 184 -3.62 -3.68 -1.22
CA HIS A 184 -3.79 -3.68 0.22
C HIS A 184 -3.76 -5.12 0.75
N PHE A 185 -3.44 -5.29 2.04
CA PHE A 185 -3.65 -6.56 2.71
C PHE A 185 -5.12 -6.66 3.12
N SER A 186 -5.80 -7.71 2.66
CA SER A 186 -7.17 -8.02 3.09
C SER A 186 -7.08 -8.88 4.35
N GLU A 187 -7.53 -8.33 5.49
CA GLU A 187 -7.55 -9.06 6.77
C GLU A 187 -8.52 -10.26 6.73
N SER A 188 -9.71 -10.08 6.14
CA SER A 188 -10.72 -11.16 6.05
C SER A 188 -10.25 -12.34 5.22
N ALA A 189 -9.53 -12.08 4.12
CA ALA A 189 -8.97 -13.11 3.26
C ALA A 189 -7.51 -13.47 3.61
N ARG A 190 -6.92 -12.80 4.61
CA ARG A 190 -5.51 -12.92 5.04
C ARG A 190 -4.50 -12.95 3.89
N VAL A 191 -4.76 -12.18 2.84
CA VAL A 191 -3.98 -12.20 1.59
C VAL A 191 -3.71 -10.79 1.08
N TRP A 192 -2.56 -10.58 0.43
CA TRP A 192 -2.31 -9.35 -0.30
C TRP A 192 -3.17 -9.29 -1.56
N ARG A 193 -4.06 -8.30 -1.63
CA ARG A 193 -4.90 -8.01 -2.79
C ARG A 193 -4.21 -6.95 -3.65
N THR A 194 -3.82 -7.34 -4.86
CA THR A 194 -3.33 -6.39 -5.87
C THR A 194 -4.49 -5.55 -6.41
N CYS A 195 -4.20 -4.32 -6.80
CA CYS A 195 -5.19 -3.39 -7.34
C CYS A 195 -4.69 -2.84 -8.67
N GLY A 196 -5.56 -2.82 -9.68
CA GLY A 196 -5.23 -2.32 -11.02
C GLY A 196 -5.54 -0.84 -11.23
N TYR A 197 -5.71 -0.05 -10.17
CA TYR A 197 -6.05 1.36 -10.28
C TYR A 197 -4.87 2.18 -10.78
N LYS A 198 -5.15 3.03 -11.76
CA LYS A 198 -4.26 4.04 -12.30
C LYS A 198 -5.05 5.31 -12.62
N ALA A 199 -4.48 6.48 -12.38
CA ALA A 199 -5.08 7.75 -12.74
C ALA A 199 -4.01 8.83 -12.92
N GLU A 200 -4.30 9.85 -13.71
CA GLU A 200 -3.45 11.04 -13.77
C GLU A 200 -3.44 11.76 -12.42
N ALA A 201 -2.27 12.19 -11.95
CA ALA A 201 -2.10 12.83 -10.65
C ALA A 201 -2.90 14.14 -10.54
N ALA A 202 -3.07 14.86 -11.65
CA ALA A 202 -3.86 16.09 -11.72
C ALA A 202 -5.37 15.86 -11.51
N LYS A 203 -5.87 14.64 -11.73
CA LYS A 203 -7.29 14.27 -11.56
C LYS A 203 -7.59 13.73 -10.18
N ALA A 204 -6.60 13.64 -9.30
CA ALA A 204 -6.80 13.12 -7.95
C ALA A 204 -7.49 14.14 -7.05
N SER A 205 -8.60 13.74 -6.42
CA SER A 205 -9.27 14.51 -5.38
C SER A 205 -8.46 14.48 -4.08
N ARG A 206 -7.53 15.43 -3.93
CA ARG A 206 -6.63 15.53 -2.78
C ARG A 206 -7.28 16.31 -1.63
N LEU A 207 -7.07 15.83 -0.40
CA LEU A 207 -7.52 16.51 0.81
C LEU A 207 -6.47 17.53 1.27
N PRO A 208 -6.85 18.55 2.07
CA PRO A 208 -5.89 19.46 2.69
C PRO A 208 -4.82 18.69 3.48
N TRP A 209 -3.56 19.07 3.30
CA TRP A 209 -2.42 18.47 4.00
C TRP A 209 -2.41 18.87 5.47
N ARG A 210 -2.21 17.89 6.36
CA ARG A 210 -2.09 18.07 7.81
C ARG A 210 -0.64 17.97 8.26
N THR A 211 -0.34 18.64 9.36
CA THR A 211 0.92 18.55 10.08
C THR A 211 1.03 17.27 10.92
N ALA A 212 2.22 16.98 11.44
CA ALA A 212 2.42 15.83 12.33
C ALA A 212 1.65 16.00 13.66
N GLU A 213 1.56 17.24 14.14
CA GLU A 213 0.95 17.64 15.41
C GLU A 213 -0.58 17.53 15.35
N GLU A 214 -1.17 17.87 14.20
CA GLU A 214 -2.62 17.73 13.99
C GLU A 214 -3.10 16.28 14.02
N GLY A 215 -2.20 15.31 13.81
CA GLY A 215 -2.53 13.89 13.80
C GLY A 215 -3.52 13.48 12.69
N PRO A 216 -3.96 12.20 12.70
CA PRO A 216 -4.88 11.68 11.69
C PRO A 216 -6.15 12.51 11.57
N ARG A 217 -6.58 12.79 10.34
CA ARG A 217 -7.90 13.38 10.10
C ARG A 217 -8.96 12.51 10.79
N ALA A 218 -9.74 13.14 11.67
CA ALA A 218 -10.92 12.53 12.24
C ALA A 218 -11.77 12.02 11.08
N VAL A 219 -12.17 10.76 11.14
CA VAL A 219 -13.19 10.27 10.22
C VAL A 219 -14.42 11.11 10.56
N GLU A 220 -14.86 11.97 9.64
CA GLU A 220 -16.23 12.45 9.73
C GLU A 220 -17.06 11.19 9.57
N ALA A 221 -17.46 10.64 10.71
CA ALA A 221 -18.56 9.74 10.73
C ALA A 221 -19.68 10.52 10.03
N GLU A 222 -20.28 9.93 9.00
CA GLU A 222 -21.72 10.09 8.81
C GLU A 222 -22.33 10.19 10.20
N PRO A 223 -23.24 11.15 10.49
CA PRO A 223 -23.93 11.13 11.77
C PRO A 223 -24.62 9.77 11.83
N ALA A 224 -23.96 8.82 12.49
CA ALA A 224 -24.55 7.58 12.92
C ALA A 224 -25.79 8.08 13.63
N ALA A 225 -26.94 7.71 13.09
CA ALA A 225 -28.24 8.04 13.63
C ALA A 225 -28.11 8.02 15.17
N ALA A 226 -28.16 9.22 15.77
CA ALA A 226 -28.07 9.50 17.19
C ALA A 226 -27.45 8.37 18.04
N GLY A 227 -26.13 8.34 18.18
CA GLY A 227 -25.49 7.33 19.03
C GLY A 227 -23.98 7.48 19.18
N GLY A 228 -23.49 8.69 19.48
CA GLY A 228 -22.13 8.84 19.98
C GLY A 228 -21.99 8.13 21.32
N ALA A 229 -21.70 6.83 21.31
CA ALA A 229 -21.35 6.08 22.50
C ALA A 229 -19.95 6.53 22.95
N GLN A 230 -19.91 7.56 23.77
CA GLN A 230 -18.76 7.91 24.57
C GLN A 230 -18.43 6.69 25.44
N LEU A 231 -17.35 5.98 25.14
CA LEU A 231 -16.87 4.89 26.00
C LEU A 231 -16.33 5.49 27.28
N ASP A 232 -17.07 5.33 28.36
CA ASP A 232 -16.64 5.70 29.70
C ASP A 232 -15.86 4.53 30.34
N ALA A 233 -14.80 4.85 31.07
CA ALA A 233 -14.02 3.87 31.82
C ALA A 233 -14.91 3.08 32.81
N ALA A 234 -15.94 3.72 33.37
CA ALA A 234 -16.91 3.07 34.26
C ALA A 234 -17.68 1.92 33.59
N GLN A 235 -17.83 1.92 32.26
CA GLN A 235 -18.49 0.83 31.53
C GLN A 235 -17.64 -0.45 31.46
N PHE A 236 -16.36 -0.34 31.84
CA PHE A 236 -15.39 -1.44 31.83
C PHE A 236 -15.00 -1.88 33.25
N ASP A 237 -15.46 -1.18 34.28
CA ASP A 237 -15.21 -1.54 35.67
C ASP A 237 -15.87 -2.87 36.03
N GLY A 238 -15.09 -3.77 36.65
CA GLY A 238 -15.56 -5.09 37.07
C GLY A 238 -15.80 -6.10 35.93
N LEU A 239 -15.59 -5.72 34.67
CA LEU A 239 -15.66 -6.67 33.55
C LEU A 239 -14.49 -7.65 33.59
N SER A 240 -14.76 -8.90 33.20
CA SER A 240 -13.68 -9.84 32.90
C SER A 240 -12.89 -9.36 31.68
N PRO A 241 -11.61 -9.75 31.52
CA PRO A 241 -10.83 -9.40 30.34
C PRO A 241 -11.52 -9.78 29.03
N GLN A 242 -12.26 -10.88 29.03
CA GLN A 242 -13.01 -11.35 27.86
C GLN A 242 -14.21 -10.43 27.56
N ALA A 243 -15.02 -10.11 28.58
CA ALA A 243 -16.18 -9.23 28.43
C ALA A 243 -15.80 -7.80 28.05
N ALA A 244 -14.69 -7.29 28.58
CA ALA A 244 -14.13 -6.00 28.20
C ALA A 244 -13.71 -6.00 26.71
N ALA A 245 -13.04 -7.05 26.25
CA ALA A 245 -12.66 -7.19 24.85
C ALA A 245 -13.87 -7.31 23.92
N ASP A 246 -14.88 -8.12 24.28
CA ASP A 246 -16.13 -8.24 23.52
C ASP A 246 -16.87 -6.91 23.40
N ARG A 247 -16.93 -6.14 24.50
CA ARG A 247 -17.55 -4.81 24.51
C ARG A 247 -16.82 -3.85 23.56
N LEU A 248 -15.49 -3.85 23.58
CA LEU A 248 -14.70 -3.01 22.69
C LEU A 248 -14.86 -3.44 21.22
N VAL A 249 -14.98 -4.74 20.92
CA VAL A 249 -15.29 -5.23 19.56
C VAL A 249 -16.63 -4.71 19.07
N SER A 250 -17.70 -4.77 19.89
CA SER A 250 -19.03 -4.27 19.52
C SER A 250 -18.97 -2.80 19.16
N VAL A 251 -18.39 -1.98 20.03
CA VAL A 251 -18.32 -0.53 19.84
C VAL A 251 -17.42 -0.17 18.65
N ALA A 252 -16.33 -0.91 18.44
CA ALA A 252 -15.50 -0.72 17.27
C ALA A 252 -16.26 -1.05 15.97
N ARG A 253 -17.06 -2.12 15.94
CA ARG A 253 -17.88 -2.48 14.78
C ARG A 253 -19.01 -1.48 14.53
N GLU A 254 -19.65 -0.96 15.57
CA GLU A 254 -20.61 0.16 15.49
C GLU A 254 -19.94 1.41 14.91
N ALA A 255 -18.70 1.69 15.30
CA ALA A 255 -17.87 2.74 14.71
C ALA A 255 -17.31 2.39 13.31
N GLY A 256 -17.73 1.25 12.73
CA GLY A 256 -17.41 0.82 11.36
C GLY A 256 -16.09 0.07 11.20
N ALA A 257 -15.37 -0.27 12.27
CA ALA A 257 -14.05 -0.90 12.24
C ALA A 257 -14.01 -2.17 11.37
N THR A 258 -12.95 -2.31 10.58
CA THR A 258 -12.72 -3.46 9.70
C THR A 258 -12.06 -4.63 10.45
N LEU A 259 -12.67 -5.04 11.57
CA LEU A 259 -12.23 -6.18 12.37
C LEU A 259 -12.50 -7.51 11.66
N SER A 260 -11.78 -8.55 12.07
CA SER A 260 -12.01 -9.92 11.60
C SER A 260 -13.46 -10.35 11.83
N ALA A 261 -14.01 -11.14 10.91
CA ALA A 261 -15.28 -11.82 11.08
C ALA A 261 -15.18 -12.98 12.10
N ASP A 262 -13.99 -13.55 12.28
CA ASP A 262 -13.72 -14.50 13.36
C ASP A 262 -13.68 -13.77 14.71
N GLU A 263 -14.65 -14.06 15.57
CA GLU A 263 -14.82 -13.44 16.89
C GLU A 263 -13.61 -13.63 17.79
N THR A 264 -12.93 -14.77 17.69
CA THR A 264 -11.73 -15.04 18.51
C THR A 264 -10.60 -14.07 18.14
N THR A 265 -10.34 -13.92 16.84
CA THR A 265 -9.33 -12.99 16.33
C THR A 265 -9.69 -11.53 16.63
N ALA A 266 -10.96 -11.14 16.46
CA ALA A 266 -11.43 -9.80 16.77
C ALA A 266 -11.24 -9.48 18.27
N ARG A 267 -11.59 -10.42 19.14
CA ARG A 267 -11.42 -10.30 20.59
C ARG A 267 -9.95 -10.20 21.00
N ILE A 268 -9.06 -11.00 20.42
CA ILE A 268 -7.61 -10.91 20.68
C ILE A 268 -7.09 -9.51 20.31
N ALA A 269 -7.50 -8.98 19.18
CA ALA A 269 -7.10 -7.64 18.73
C ALA A 269 -7.57 -6.55 19.71
N ALA A 270 -8.84 -6.60 20.13
CA ALA A 270 -9.41 -5.67 21.10
C ALA A 270 -8.77 -5.78 22.49
N GLY A 271 -8.56 -7.01 22.99
CA GLY A 271 -7.88 -7.25 24.26
C GLY A 271 -6.43 -6.75 24.25
N THR A 272 -5.72 -6.92 23.14
CA THR A 272 -4.37 -6.35 22.96
C THR A 272 -4.38 -4.83 23.05
N ALA A 273 -5.36 -4.17 22.41
CA ALA A 273 -5.50 -2.72 22.46
C ALA A 273 -5.85 -2.23 23.88
N LEU A 274 -6.74 -2.92 24.60
CA LEU A 274 -7.08 -2.60 26.00
C LEU A 274 -5.87 -2.71 26.93
N ASN A 275 -5.02 -3.72 26.72
CA ASN A 275 -3.82 -3.91 27.53
C ASN A 275 -2.75 -2.83 27.23
N ALA A 276 -2.60 -2.45 25.96
CA ALA A 276 -1.63 -1.43 25.56
C ALA A 276 -2.02 0.00 25.99
N SER A 277 -3.30 0.21 26.27
CA SER A 277 -3.88 1.51 26.61
C SER A 277 -4.16 1.69 28.10
N ARG A 278 -3.50 0.92 28.97
CA ARG A 278 -3.64 1.11 30.42
C ARG A 278 -2.99 2.42 30.88
N ASP A 279 -3.55 3.02 31.92
CA ASP A 279 -2.97 4.17 32.63
C ASP A 279 -1.83 3.75 33.57
N GLU A 280 -1.23 4.71 34.28
CA GLU A 280 -0.11 4.46 35.20
C GLU A 280 -0.52 3.56 36.38
N GLU A 281 -1.79 3.59 36.77
CA GLU A 281 -2.40 2.74 37.79
C GLU A 281 -2.81 1.35 37.26
N GLY A 282 -2.65 1.11 35.96
CA GLY A 282 -3.00 -0.14 35.31
C GLY A 282 -4.51 -0.33 35.09
N LYS A 283 -5.32 0.72 35.13
CA LYS A 283 -6.72 0.65 34.69
C LYS A 283 -6.78 0.78 33.16
N PRO A 284 -7.67 0.04 32.48
CA PRO A 284 -7.83 0.17 31.04
C PRO A 284 -8.37 1.57 30.69
N GLU A 285 -7.81 2.23 29.66
CA GLU A 285 -8.39 3.45 29.08
C GLU A 285 -9.15 3.10 27.78
N PRO A 286 -10.46 2.80 27.83
CA PRO A 286 -11.17 2.20 26.69
C PRO A 286 -11.29 3.13 25.49
N ALA A 287 -11.37 4.45 25.71
CA ALA A 287 -11.37 5.45 24.66
C ALA A 287 -10.03 5.51 23.90
N LYS A 288 -8.90 5.28 24.59
CA LYS A 288 -7.57 5.17 23.98
C LYS A 288 -7.42 3.83 23.26
N ALA A 289 -7.87 2.74 23.87
CA ALA A 289 -7.95 1.41 23.25
C ALA A 289 -8.73 1.45 21.93
N LEU A 290 -9.91 2.09 21.92
CA LEU A 290 -10.74 2.24 20.74
C LEU A 290 -10.04 3.05 19.65
N ARG A 291 -9.38 4.16 20.00
CA ARG A 291 -8.61 4.97 19.04
C ARG A 291 -7.47 4.17 18.41
N GLU A 292 -6.73 3.40 19.20
CA GLU A 292 -5.66 2.54 18.69
C GLU A 292 -6.20 1.41 17.82
N LEU A 293 -7.32 0.80 18.24
CA LEU A 293 -7.98 -0.27 17.49
C LEU A 293 -8.51 0.25 16.16
N LEU A 294 -9.16 1.42 16.12
CA LEU A 294 -9.59 2.08 14.87
C LEU A 294 -8.42 2.58 14.03
N ALA A 295 -7.29 2.96 14.62
CA ALA A 295 -6.10 3.28 13.84
C ALA A 295 -5.54 2.05 13.11
N LYS A 296 -5.66 0.87 13.73
CA LYS A 296 -5.20 -0.41 13.18
C LYS A 296 -6.21 -1.05 12.22
N TYR A 297 -7.50 -0.98 12.57
CA TYR A 297 -8.64 -1.50 11.82
C TYR A 297 -9.60 -0.36 11.50
N PRO A 298 -9.18 0.58 10.65
CA PRO A 298 -9.98 1.77 10.37
C PRO A 298 -11.34 1.38 9.81
N PRO A 299 -12.36 2.21 10.07
CA PRO A 299 -13.60 2.03 9.37
C PRO A 299 -13.35 2.07 7.87
N LYS A 300 -14.18 1.37 7.09
CA LYS A 300 -14.17 1.57 5.64
C LYS A 300 -14.32 3.07 5.43
N ARG A 301 -13.27 3.71 4.91
CA ARG A 301 -13.35 5.10 4.50
C ARG A 301 -14.28 5.10 3.31
N THR A 302 -15.57 5.28 3.56
CA THR A 302 -16.48 5.82 2.57
C THR A 302 -16.05 7.27 2.40
N ALA A 303 -14.95 7.52 1.70
CA ALA A 303 -14.92 8.72 0.88
C ALA A 303 -16.25 8.66 0.13
N LYS A 304 -17.13 9.65 0.32
CA LYS A 304 -18.44 9.70 -0.31
C LYS A 304 -18.27 9.24 -1.75
N MET A 305 -18.61 7.98 -2.02
CA MET A 305 -18.64 7.44 -3.36
C MET A 305 -19.98 7.88 -3.94
N GLU A 306 -20.20 9.19 -3.86
CA GLU A 306 -21.38 9.82 -4.40
C GLU A 306 -21.11 10.00 -5.87
N ALA A 307 -22.12 9.65 -6.67
CA ALA A 307 -22.07 10.01 -8.06
C ALA A 307 -21.99 11.54 -8.16
N SER A 308 -21.13 12.02 -9.06
CA SER A 308 -21.02 13.45 -9.37
C SER A 308 -22.38 14.02 -9.77
N HIS A 309 -23.18 13.23 -10.52
CA HIS A 309 -24.59 13.51 -10.77
C HIS A 309 -25.52 12.69 -9.86
N PRO A 310 -26.46 13.29 -9.10
CA PRO A 310 -27.26 12.60 -8.09
C PRO A 310 -28.17 11.51 -8.65
N ALA A 311 -28.64 11.64 -9.91
CA ALA A 311 -29.46 10.61 -10.57
C ALA A 311 -28.72 9.27 -10.76
N ASN A 312 -27.38 9.27 -10.73
CA ASN A 312 -26.58 8.06 -10.91
C ASN A 312 -26.31 7.33 -9.57
N SER A 313 -26.76 7.87 -8.43
CA SER A 313 -26.49 7.34 -7.09
C SER A 313 -26.90 5.86 -6.93
N THR A 314 -28.11 5.50 -7.36
CA THR A 314 -28.60 4.12 -7.28
C THR A 314 -27.74 3.15 -8.09
N ILE A 315 -27.32 3.55 -9.30
CA ILE A 315 -26.45 2.73 -10.16
C ILE A 315 -25.10 2.50 -9.48
N VAL A 316 -24.51 3.56 -8.90
CA VAL A 316 -23.24 3.48 -8.17
C VAL A 316 -23.38 2.55 -6.97
N ALA A 317 -24.44 2.68 -6.17
CA ALA A 317 -24.65 1.87 -4.98
C ALA A 317 -24.73 0.36 -5.31
N LEU A 318 -25.56 -0.01 -6.29
CA LEU A 318 -25.80 -1.41 -6.65
C LEU A 318 -24.57 -2.06 -7.30
N LEU A 319 -23.86 -1.34 -8.17
CA LEU A 319 -22.62 -1.86 -8.77
C LEU A 319 -21.50 -2.03 -7.74
N LYS A 320 -21.44 -1.15 -6.72
CA LYS A 320 -20.50 -1.27 -5.60
C LYS A 320 -20.81 -2.52 -4.77
N GLU A 321 -22.07 -2.68 -4.37
CA GLU A 321 -22.51 -3.85 -3.60
C GLU A 321 -22.20 -5.15 -4.35
N TYR A 322 -22.50 -5.20 -5.64
CA TYR A 322 -22.20 -6.35 -6.48
C TYR A 322 -20.70 -6.68 -6.50
N ALA A 323 -19.84 -5.67 -6.60
CA ALA A 323 -18.39 -5.88 -6.57
C ALA A 323 -17.91 -6.43 -5.21
N ASP A 324 -18.48 -5.93 -4.11
CA ASP A 324 -18.13 -6.36 -2.76
C ASP A 324 -18.62 -7.79 -2.49
N LEU A 325 -19.81 -8.16 -2.97
CA LEU A 325 -20.34 -9.53 -2.90
C LEU A 325 -19.53 -10.51 -3.74
N MET A 326 -19.14 -10.12 -4.96
CA MET A 326 -18.23 -10.93 -5.78
C MET A 326 -16.92 -11.21 -5.03
N GLU A 327 -16.32 -10.20 -4.39
CA GLU A 327 -15.10 -10.40 -3.61
C GLU A 327 -15.34 -11.31 -2.40
N LYS A 328 -16.44 -11.11 -1.66
CA LYS A 328 -16.80 -11.93 -0.49
C LYS A 328 -16.98 -13.41 -0.88
N LEU A 329 -17.61 -13.67 -2.02
CA LEU A 329 -17.88 -15.02 -2.53
C LEU A 329 -16.68 -15.67 -3.25
N GLY A 330 -15.52 -14.99 -3.31
CA GLY A 330 -14.32 -15.52 -3.93
C GLY A 330 -14.39 -15.61 -5.46
N GLU A 331 -15.21 -14.77 -6.10
CA GLU A 331 -15.32 -14.70 -7.56
C GLU A 331 -14.01 -14.20 -8.21
N ASN A 332 -13.93 -14.32 -9.53
CA ASN A 332 -12.73 -13.96 -10.28
C ASN A 332 -12.32 -12.49 -10.06
N VAL A 333 -11.05 -12.29 -9.68
CA VAL A 333 -10.43 -10.98 -9.40
C VAL A 333 -10.55 -10.01 -10.57
N HIS A 334 -10.49 -10.47 -11.82
CA HIS A 334 -10.68 -9.64 -13.01
C HIS A 334 -12.12 -9.13 -13.12
N GLY A 335 -13.12 -9.94 -12.76
CA GLY A 335 -14.53 -9.54 -12.75
C GLY A 335 -14.82 -8.51 -11.67
N VAL A 336 -14.29 -8.73 -10.46
CA VAL A 336 -14.32 -7.77 -9.34
C VAL A 336 -13.70 -6.44 -9.76
N ASN A 337 -12.47 -6.48 -10.25
CA ASN A 337 -11.75 -5.27 -10.67
C ASN A 337 -12.42 -4.57 -11.85
N GLY A 338 -12.98 -5.30 -12.81
CA GLY A 338 -13.71 -4.74 -13.94
C GLY A 338 -14.97 -3.99 -13.50
N THR A 339 -15.73 -4.57 -12.56
CA THR A 339 -16.92 -3.93 -12.01
C THR A 339 -16.57 -2.69 -11.20
N ARG A 340 -15.55 -2.76 -10.34
CA ARG A 340 -15.05 -1.59 -9.60
C ARG A 340 -14.60 -0.47 -10.52
N LYS A 341 -13.90 -0.80 -11.63
CA LYS A 341 -13.46 0.19 -12.61
C LYS A 341 -14.63 0.89 -13.25
N ALA A 342 -15.64 0.13 -13.66
CA ALA A 342 -16.87 0.70 -14.21
C ALA A 342 -17.60 1.58 -13.18
N ASN A 343 -17.68 1.16 -11.92
CA ASN A 343 -18.30 1.91 -10.84
C ASN A 343 -17.65 3.29 -10.64
N VAL A 344 -16.31 3.34 -10.54
CA VAL A 344 -15.55 4.59 -10.43
C VAL A 344 -15.75 5.48 -11.66
N ALA A 345 -15.77 4.90 -12.86
CA ALA A 345 -16.00 5.67 -14.09
C ALA A 345 -17.40 6.29 -14.13
N ILE A 346 -18.42 5.54 -13.68
CA ILE A 346 -19.81 6.01 -13.59
C ILE A 346 -19.98 7.11 -12.54
N MET A 347 -19.30 6.98 -11.40
CA MET A 347 -19.31 8.01 -10.37
C MET A 347 -18.79 9.36 -10.88
N ALA A 348 -17.82 9.36 -11.79
CA ALA A 348 -17.22 10.58 -12.32
C ALA A 348 -18.08 11.27 -13.39
N LEU A 349 -19.20 10.66 -13.82
CA LEU A 349 -20.06 11.26 -14.83
C LEU A 349 -20.90 12.39 -14.21
N GLU A 350 -20.75 13.59 -14.78
CA GLU A 350 -21.48 14.80 -14.38
C GLU A 350 -22.88 14.90 -14.99
N TYR A 351 -23.29 13.92 -15.79
CA TYR A 351 -24.60 13.86 -16.46
C TYR A 351 -25.39 12.61 -16.04
N GLU A 352 -26.71 12.69 -16.18
CA GLU A 352 -27.62 11.57 -15.94
C GLU A 352 -27.42 10.44 -16.96
N ILE A 353 -27.27 9.22 -16.45
CA ILE A 353 -27.19 8.03 -17.28
C ILE A 353 -28.59 7.58 -17.65
N THR A 354 -28.93 7.73 -18.93
CA THR A 354 -30.23 7.29 -19.48
C THR A 354 -30.15 5.95 -20.20
N SER A 355 -28.93 5.47 -20.51
CA SER A 355 -28.70 4.13 -21.07
C SER A 355 -27.28 3.65 -20.81
N GLY A 356 -27.16 2.44 -20.27
CA GLY A 356 -25.89 1.74 -20.13
C GLY A 356 -25.26 1.39 -21.48
N LYS A 357 -26.06 0.96 -22.47
CA LYS A 357 -25.56 0.68 -23.83
C LYS A 357 -24.88 1.89 -24.49
N ALA A 358 -25.41 3.09 -24.26
CA ALA A 358 -24.78 4.31 -24.75
C ALA A 358 -23.35 4.46 -24.18
N LEU A 359 -23.14 4.14 -22.90
CA LEU A 359 -21.81 4.20 -22.27
C LEU A 359 -20.82 3.18 -22.85
N ALA A 360 -21.31 2.10 -23.47
CA ALA A 360 -20.45 1.10 -24.11
C ALA A 360 -20.27 1.33 -25.62
N ALA A 361 -21.02 2.24 -26.23
CA ALA A 361 -20.98 2.54 -27.65
C ALA A 361 -19.73 3.37 -28.02
N ALA A 362 -19.18 3.15 -29.23
CA ALA A 362 -17.90 3.74 -29.63
C ALA A 362 -17.84 5.28 -29.54
N LYS A 363 -18.95 5.99 -29.82
CA LYS A 363 -19.00 7.46 -29.83
C LYS A 363 -19.08 8.09 -28.44
N THR A 364 -19.62 7.36 -27.47
CA THR A 364 -19.91 7.81 -26.10
C THR A 364 -19.27 6.88 -25.07
N LYS A 365 -18.17 6.22 -25.48
CA LYS A 365 -17.54 5.16 -24.73
C LYS A 365 -16.98 5.71 -23.42
N VAL A 366 -17.52 5.24 -22.31
CA VAL A 366 -16.92 5.46 -21.00
C VAL A 366 -15.87 4.38 -20.78
N GLU A 367 -14.63 4.80 -20.55
CA GLU A 367 -13.53 3.89 -20.24
C GLU A 367 -13.85 3.08 -18.98
N GLY A 368 -13.65 1.77 -19.05
CA GLY A 368 -13.98 0.84 -17.95
C GLY A 368 -15.42 0.28 -17.99
N VAL A 369 -16.35 0.88 -18.74
CA VAL A 369 -17.71 0.35 -18.88
C VAL A 369 -17.81 -0.59 -20.10
N GLY A 370 -17.78 -1.90 -19.84
CA GLY A 370 -17.94 -2.94 -20.87
C GLY A 370 -19.41 -3.28 -21.17
N ALA A 371 -19.66 -4.09 -22.22
CA ALA A 371 -21.01 -4.50 -22.62
C ALA A 371 -21.78 -5.19 -21.48
N SER A 372 -21.11 -6.06 -20.71
CA SER A 372 -21.74 -6.74 -19.57
C SER A 372 -22.15 -5.79 -18.45
N THR A 373 -21.40 -4.71 -18.21
CA THR A 373 -21.76 -3.70 -17.21
C THR A 373 -22.85 -2.78 -17.75
N ALA A 374 -22.77 -2.39 -19.02
CA ALA A 374 -23.80 -1.63 -19.71
C ALA A 374 -25.18 -2.30 -19.64
N SER A 375 -25.27 -3.62 -19.87
CA SER A 375 -26.54 -4.34 -19.73
C SER A 375 -27.09 -4.31 -18.30
N LYS A 376 -26.23 -4.39 -17.27
CA LYS A 376 -26.67 -4.27 -15.87
C LYS A 376 -27.19 -2.87 -15.56
N ILE A 377 -26.57 -1.84 -16.12
CA ILE A 377 -27.03 -0.45 -15.95
C ILE A 377 -28.42 -0.29 -16.58
N ASP A 378 -28.65 -0.80 -17.80
CA ASP A 378 -29.98 -0.77 -18.42
C ASP A 378 -31.03 -1.53 -17.58
N GLU A 379 -30.64 -2.66 -16.97
CA GLU A 379 -31.52 -3.43 -16.06
C GLU A 379 -31.84 -2.64 -14.77
N ILE A 380 -30.84 -1.95 -14.19
CA ILE A 380 -31.04 -1.06 -13.04
C ILE A 380 -32.00 0.08 -13.40
N LEU A 381 -31.82 0.70 -14.56
CA LEU A 381 -32.67 1.81 -15.02
C LEU A 381 -34.13 1.39 -15.23
N THR A 382 -34.37 0.12 -15.56
CA THR A 382 -35.72 -0.40 -15.84
C THR A 382 -36.38 -1.05 -14.63
N THR A 383 -35.62 -1.71 -13.77
CA THR A 383 -36.16 -2.55 -12.68
C THR A 383 -35.80 -2.04 -11.28
N GLY A 384 -34.87 -1.09 -11.18
CA GLY A 384 -34.31 -0.64 -9.91
C GLY A 384 -33.24 -1.58 -9.33
N THR A 385 -32.96 -2.73 -9.95
CA THR A 385 -31.90 -3.68 -9.55
C THR A 385 -31.36 -4.44 -10.77
N PHE A 386 -30.60 -5.53 -10.57
CA PHE A 386 -30.28 -6.48 -11.64
C PHE A 386 -30.14 -7.91 -11.10
N ALA A 387 -30.56 -8.90 -11.88
CA ALA A 387 -30.73 -10.29 -11.47
C ALA A 387 -29.47 -10.90 -10.84
N LYS A 388 -28.29 -10.57 -11.37
CA LYS A 388 -27.03 -11.13 -10.88
C LYS A 388 -26.62 -10.59 -9.49
N LEU A 389 -27.06 -9.39 -9.11
CA LEU A 389 -26.89 -8.90 -7.75
C LEU A 389 -27.76 -9.68 -6.78
N GLU A 390 -29.02 -9.93 -7.11
CA GLU A 390 -29.93 -10.72 -6.27
C GLU A 390 -29.45 -12.17 -6.09
N GLU A 391 -28.92 -12.78 -7.15
CA GLU A 391 -28.28 -14.11 -7.06
C GLU A 391 -27.12 -14.10 -6.05
N MET A 392 -26.26 -13.07 -6.09
CA MET A 392 -25.14 -12.96 -5.16
C MET A 392 -25.57 -12.66 -3.74
N ARG A 393 -26.61 -11.84 -3.53
CA ARG A 393 -27.21 -11.61 -2.21
C ARG A 393 -27.70 -12.93 -1.61
N ALA A 394 -28.44 -13.72 -2.39
CA ALA A 394 -28.94 -15.03 -1.95
C ALA A 394 -27.80 -15.99 -1.59
N ARG A 395 -26.75 -16.07 -2.41
CA ARG A 395 -25.56 -16.89 -2.12
C ARG A 395 -24.83 -16.43 -0.85
N ALA A 396 -24.68 -15.13 -0.66
CA ALA A 396 -23.98 -14.57 0.49
C ALA A 396 -24.76 -14.68 1.80
N ALA A 397 -26.08 -14.85 1.75
CA ALA A 397 -26.94 -15.13 2.89
C ALA A 397 -26.94 -16.62 3.30
N ALA A 398 -26.50 -17.51 2.41
CA ALA A 398 -26.39 -18.95 2.67
C ALA A 398 -25.03 -19.36 3.27
N LEU A 399 -24.10 -18.41 3.43
CA LEU A 399 -22.79 -18.54 4.09
C LEU A 399 -22.87 -17.98 5.51
#